data_AF-A0A8S9B793-F1
#
_entry.id   AF-A0A8S9B793-F1
#
_cell.length_a   1.000
_cell.length_b   1.000
_cell.length_c   1.000
_cell.angle_alpha   90.00
_cell.angle_beta   90.00
_cell.angle_gamma   90.00
#
_symmetry.space_group_name_H-M   'P 1'
#
loop_
_entity.id
_entity.type
_entity.pdbx_description
1 polymer ?
#
loop_
_entity_poly.entity_id
_entity_poly.type
_entity_poly.pdbx_seq_one_letter_code
_entity_poly.pdbx_strand_id
1 'polypeptide(L)'
;MDHSADQVCVYHLSSTAVLPKISVTLKNQLVNASLLNATCGDQYVRLSGVTQLGPPTGLKYDGMARLQTRTGTAVCDPSSGSLIIPAGSHIRELTLLIGADTNYDQTKGNEENNFSFRGEDPSVYVESVTSEASAKTESNLRAAHNADYQSLMGQFSLDLPDTAGSANLELSEILDRFAQKDTSDPYLESLLFTLDRHLFISSERENSLPTNLAGRWSETLTAAWSADYHSNINFQMNHWGVDQTGLGDLQAASWNYIQDTWVPRGTETARLLYGAPGWVVHDEMDIFGHTGMKDTAQWANYPASAAWMMQHVYDHFSYSQNVTWFTAQGYPLLKGIAEFWFSATT
;
A
#
# COMPACT_ATOMS: atom_id res chain seq x y z
N MET A 1 0.76 5.43 -3.31
CA MET A 1 0.55 6.72 -2.62
C MET A 1 -0.19 6.49 -1.32
N ASP A 2 -0.01 7.37 -0.33
CA ASP A 2 -0.85 7.41 0.87
C ASP A 2 -2.31 7.62 0.44
N HIS A 3 -3.21 6.72 0.85
CA HIS A 3 -4.62 6.80 0.48
C HIS A 3 -5.37 7.74 1.44
N SER A 4 -4.75 8.89 1.72
CA SER A 4 -5.27 9.97 2.55
C SER A 4 -6.20 10.89 1.77
N ALA A 5 -6.82 11.84 2.47
CA ALA A 5 -7.85 12.76 1.92
C ALA A 5 -7.49 13.46 0.60
N ASP A 6 -6.19 13.66 0.31
CA ASP A 6 -5.69 14.39 -0.85
C ASP A 6 -4.87 13.54 -1.83
N GLN A 7 -4.65 12.25 -1.55
CA GLN A 7 -3.94 11.31 -2.43
C GLN A 7 -2.55 11.81 -2.90
N VAL A 8 -1.81 12.52 -2.05
CA VAL A 8 -0.45 12.98 -2.32
C VAL A 8 0.42 12.86 -1.08
N CYS A 9 1.73 12.62 -1.25
CA CYS A 9 2.68 12.83 -0.18
C CYS A 9 3.05 14.31 -0.10
N VAL A 10 3.02 14.89 1.10
CA VAL A 10 3.37 16.31 1.32
C VAL A 10 4.76 16.40 1.93
N TYR A 11 5.68 17.10 1.26
CA TYR A 11 6.98 17.44 1.80
C TYR A 11 7.05 18.94 2.06
N HIS A 12 7.09 19.33 3.33
CA HIS A 12 7.18 20.72 3.76
C HIS A 12 8.54 21.01 4.39
N LEU A 13 9.24 22.00 3.85
CA LEU A 13 10.50 22.52 4.35
C LEU A 13 10.26 23.93 4.88
N SER A 14 10.72 24.21 6.09
CA SER A 14 10.73 25.57 6.65
C SER A 14 12.09 25.90 7.26
N SER A 15 12.46 27.18 7.24
CA SER A 15 13.74 27.66 7.76
C SER A 15 13.61 29.02 8.43
N THR A 16 14.39 29.21 9.49
CA THR A 16 14.58 30.52 10.14
C THR A 16 15.45 31.46 9.32
N ALA A 17 16.10 30.97 8.26
CA ALA A 17 16.82 31.73 7.26
C ALA A 17 16.10 31.70 5.90
N VAL A 18 16.55 32.52 4.96
CA VAL A 18 16.08 32.47 3.57
C VAL A 18 16.57 31.17 2.93
N LEU A 19 15.71 30.47 2.21
CA LEU A 19 16.06 29.25 1.50
C LEU A 19 17.06 29.56 0.37
N PRO A 20 18.10 28.73 0.21
CA PRO A 20 19.00 28.85 -0.93
C PRO A 20 18.27 28.51 -2.24
N LYS A 21 18.98 28.58 -3.36
CA LYS A 21 18.51 27.95 -4.59
C LYS A 21 18.28 26.47 -4.32
N ILE A 22 17.10 25.96 -4.62
CA ILE A 22 16.73 24.55 -4.47
C ILE A 22 16.57 23.93 -5.85
N SER A 23 17.09 22.72 -6.03
CA SER A 23 16.92 21.90 -7.22
C SER A 23 16.17 20.64 -6.83
N VAL A 24 15.05 20.37 -7.49
CA VAL A 24 14.24 19.18 -7.26
C VAL A 24 14.30 18.31 -8.52
N THR A 25 14.55 17.02 -8.35
CA THR A 25 14.60 16.04 -9.44
C THR A 25 14.00 14.73 -8.95
N LEU A 26 13.27 14.02 -9.81
CA LEU A 26 12.87 12.63 -9.56
C LEU A 26 13.79 11.69 -10.31
N LYS A 27 14.28 10.66 -9.63
CA LYS A 27 15.18 9.65 -10.20
C LYS A 27 14.78 8.27 -9.70
N ASN A 28 14.82 7.29 -10.61
CA ASN A 28 14.82 5.89 -10.25
C ASN A 28 16.22 5.34 -10.50
N GLN A 29 16.93 4.99 -9.43
CA GLN A 29 18.33 4.54 -9.48
C GLN A 29 18.45 3.02 -9.67
N LEU A 30 17.33 2.29 -9.62
CA LEU A 30 17.31 0.83 -9.59
C LEU A 30 17.06 0.20 -10.97
N VAL A 31 16.56 0.98 -11.93
CA VAL A 31 16.20 0.48 -13.27
C VAL A 31 17.04 1.15 -14.36
N ASN A 32 17.09 0.52 -15.54
CA ASN A 32 17.76 1.08 -16.70
C ASN A 32 17.08 2.38 -17.16
N ALA A 33 17.86 3.39 -17.53
CA ALA A 33 17.36 4.65 -18.05
C ALA A 33 16.46 4.49 -19.31
N SER A 34 16.58 3.39 -20.06
CA SER A 34 15.70 3.08 -21.19
C SER A 34 14.24 2.82 -20.79
N LEU A 35 13.97 2.57 -19.51
CA LEU A 35 12.63 2.36 -18.95
C LEU A 35 11.99 3.65 -18.41
N LEU A 36 12.74 4.76 -18.43
CA LEU A 36 12.41 6.01 -17.74
C LEU A 36 12.31 7.17 -18.73
N ASN A 37 11.44 8.12 -18.42
CA ASN A 37 11.39 9.42 -19.04
C ASN A 37 11.23 10.49 -17.95
N ALA A 38 12.25 11.33 -17.78
CA ALA A 38 12.23 12.43 -16.82
C ALA A 38 11.98 13.75 -17.55
N THR A 39 10.96 14.49 -17.12
CA THR A 39 10.60 15.80 -17.68
C THR A 39 10.34 16.81 -16.56
N CYS A 40 10.30 18.08 -16.91
CA CYS A 40 9.83 19.12 -16.01
C CYS A 40 8.93 20.10 -16.76
N GLY A 41 8.13 20.83 -16.01
CA GLY A 41 7.34 21.95 -16.50
C GLY A 41 7.37 23.10 -15.51
N ASP A 42 6.58 24.13 -15.78
CA ASP A 42 6.42 25.22 -14.82
C ASP A 42 5.80 24.64 -13.55
N GLN A 43 6.52 24.75 -12.43
CA GLN A 43 6.11 24.27 -11.11
C GLN A 43 6.14 22.74 -10.87
N TYR A 44 6.66 21.90 -11.77
CA TYR A 44 6.76 20.47 -11.47
C TYR A 44 7.96 19.76 -12.12
N VAL A 45 8.35 18.63 -11.53
CA VAL A 45 9.15 17.57 -12.17
C VAL A 45 8.32 16.30 -12.26
N ARG A 46 8.58 15.50 -13.30
CA ARG A 46 7.85 14.28 -13.61
C ARG A 46 8.82 13.16 -14.01
N LEU A 47 8.53 11.95 -13.57
CA LEU A 47 9.22 10.73 -13.94
C LEU A 47 8.16 9.70 -14.37
N SER A 48 8.14 9.33 -15.64
CA SER A 48 7.24 8.32 -16.18
C SER A 48 8.01 7.18 -16.82
N GLY A 49 7.35 6.06 -17.07
CA GLY A 49 8.01 4.93 -17.70
C GLY A 49 7.19 3.66 -17.75
N VAL A 50 7.87 2.56 -18.04
CA VAL A 50 7.28 1.20 -18.06
C VAL A 50 8.14 0.23 -17.25
N THR A 51 7.53 -0.80 -16.66
CA THR A 51 8.26 -1.79 -15.85
C THR A 51 9.10 -2.76 -16.69
N GLN A 52 8.76 -2.93 -17.98
CA GLN A 52 9.56 -3.66 -18.98
C GLN A 52 9.20 -3.19 -20.40
N LEU A 53 10.16 -3.23 -21.35
CA LEU A 53 9.91 -2.83 -22.75
C LEU A 53 9.09 -3.87 -23.53
N GLY A 54 9.27 -5.16 -23.20
CA GLY A 54 8.54 -6.30 -23.77
C GLY A 54 9.30 -7.13 -24.81
N PRO A 55 8.59 -8.06 -25.50
CA PRO A 55 7.17 -8.38 -25.35
C PRO A 55 6.86 -9.33 -24.17
N PRO A 56 5.74 -9.12 -23.42
CA PRO A 56 4.84 -7.96 -23.51
C PRO A 56 5.43 -6.73 -22.81
N THR A 57 5.10 -5.51 -23.25
CA THR A 57 5.43 -4.29 -22.48
C THR A 57 4.78 -4.37 -21.09
N GLY A 58 5.45 -3.86 -20.06
CA GLY A 58 5.00 -3.87 -18.67
C GLY A 58 3.93 -2.86 -18.33
N LEU A 59 3.66 -2.70 -17.04
CA LEU A 59 2.81 -1.62 -16.53
C LEU A 59 3.49 -0.27 -16.78
N LYS A 60 2.68 0.73 -17.12
CA LYS A 60 3.08 2.13 -17.11
C LYS A 60 3.05 2.63 -15.68
N TYR A 61 3.97 3.51 -15.34
CA TYR A 61 3.93 4.27 -14.10
C TYR A 61 4.25 5.74 -14.37
N ASP A 62 3.76 6.60 -13.48
CA ASP A 62 3.96 8.03 -13.52
C ASP A 62 4.14 8.56 -12.11
N GLY A 63 5.10 9.47 -11.92
CA GLY A 63 5.34 10.17 -10.67
C GLY A 63 5.60 11.64 -10.94
N MET A 64 5.04 12.52 -10.11
CA MET A 64 5.16 13.97 -10.21
C MET A 64 5.42 14.59 -8.85
N ALA A 65 6.40 15.49 -8.77
CA ALA A 65 6.57 16.39 -7.64
C ALA A 65 6.25 17.81 -8.10
N ARG A 66 5.21 18.40 -7.51
CA ARG A 66 4.67 19.72 -7.86
C ARG A 66 4.91 20.72 -6.73
N LEU A 67 5.31 21.93 -7.08
CA LEU A 67 5.39 23.05 -6.15
C LEU A 67 3.98 23.55 -5.81
N GLN A 68 3.71 23.77 -4.52
CA GLN A 68 2.48 24.45 -4.10
C GLN A 68 2.44 25.88 -4.68
N THR A 69 1.33 26.25 -5.32
CA THR A 69 1.13 27.49 -6.12
C THR A 69 1.56 28.78 -5.41
N ARG A 70 1.51 28.81 -4.08
CA ARG A 70 1.81 30.01 -3.25
C ARG A 70 3.28 30.16 -2.87
N THR A 71 4.12 29.17 -3.16
CA THR A 71 5.51 29.09 -2.67
C THR A 71 6.50 29.93 -3.48
N GLY A 72 6.18 30.26 -4.72
CA GLY A 72 7.02 31.08 -5.59
C GLY A 72 7.03 30.63 -7.04
N THR A 73 7.88 31.26 -7.85
CA THR A 73 8.15 30.84 -9.23
C THR A 73 9.26 29.80 -9.26
N ALA A 74 9.00 28.66 -9.88
CA ALA A 74 10.02 27.68 -10.22
C ALA A 74 10.14 27.52 -11.73
N VAL A 75 11.34 27.21 -12.20
CA VAL A 75 11.68 27.13 -13.62
C VAL A 75 12.16 25.73 -13.92
N CYS A 76 11.61 25.11 -14.97
CA CYS A 76 12.14 23.87 -15.51
C CYS A 76 13.51 24.11 -16.16
N ASP A 77 14.49 23.29 -15.81
CA ASP A 77 15.74 23.14 -16.56
C ASP A 77 15.63 21.88 -17.44
N PRO A 78 15.33 22.02 -18.74
CA PRO A 78 15.14 20.88 -19.63
C PRO A 78 16.42 20.05 -19.83
N SER A 79 17.60 20.63 -19.60
CA SER A 79 18.87 19.92 -19.77
C SER A 79 19.11 18.89 -18.68
N SER A 80 18.61 19.16 -17.47
CA SER A 80 18.76 18.30 -16.30
C SER A 80 17.45 17.61 -15.89
N GLY A 81 16.31 17.95 -16.51
CA GLY A 81 14.98 17.48 -16.11
C GLY A 81 14.59 17.92 -14.70
N SER A 82 15.18 19.00 -14.20
CA SER A 82 15.06 19.44 -12.81
C SER A 82 14.20 20.70 -12.68
N LEU A 83 13.47 20.80 -11.57
CA LEU A 83 12.75 22.00 -11.18
C LEU A 83 13.68 22.86 -10.33
N ILE A 84 13.92 24.09 -10.80
CA ILE A 84 14.79 25.05 -10.13
C ILE A 84 13.93 26.10 -9.43
N ILE A 85 14.01 26.11 -8.10
CA ILE A 85 13.46 27.17 -7.26
C ILE A 85 14.60 28.15 -6.99
N PRO A 86 14.57 29.37 -7.57
CA PRO A 86 15.63 30.34 -7.40
C PRO A 86 15.73 30.79 -5.94
N ALA A 87 16.92 31.19 -5.52
CA ALA A 87 17.07 31.89 -4.26
C ALA A 87 16.29 33.21 -4.34
N GLY A 88 15.35 33.41 -3.42
CA GLY A 88 14.58 34.65 -3.32
C GLY A 88 14.71 35.21 -1.92
N SER A 89 14.91 36.52 -1.77
CA SER A 89 15.18 37.19 -0.48
C SER A 89 14.11 36.99 0.61
N HIS A 90 12.96 36.39 0.27
CA HIS A 90 11.80 36.22 1.16
C HIS A 90 11.29 34.78 1.27
N ILE A 91 11.82 33.84 0.49
CA ILE A 91 11.35 32.44 0.53
C ILE A 91 11.97 31.76 1.75
N ARG A 92 11.15 31.34 2.71
CA ARG A 92 11.57 30.66 3.96
C ARG A 92 10.92 29.31 4.15
N GLU A 93 9.92 29.02 3.35
CA GLU A 93 9.16 27.78 3.37
C GLU A 93 8.94 27.28 1.95
N LEU A 94 8.82 25.98 1.82
CA LEU A 94 8.65 25.27 0.56
C LEU A 94 7.76 24.06 0.79
N THR A 95 6.69 23.90 0.00
CA THR A 95 5.85 22.70 0.01
C THR A 95 5.86 22.03 -1.36
N LEU A 96 6.26 20.76 -1.40
CA LEU A 96 6.17 19.88 -2.56
C LEU A 96 5.06 18.84 -2.35
N LEU A 97 4.25 18.65 -3.39
CA LEU A 97 3.18 17.66 -3.45
C LEU A 97 3.64 16.55 -4.39
N ILE A 98 3.75 15.33 -3.88
CA ILE A 98 4.28 14.19 -4.62
C ILE A 98 3.14 13.22 -4.90
N GLY A 99 2.81 13.05 -6.18
CA GLY A 99 1.88 12.04 -6.66
C GLY A 99 2.60 10.95 -7.45
N ALA A 100 2.18 9.69 -7.34
CA ALA A 100 2.64 8.58 -8.19
C ALA A 100 1.61 7.46 -8.36
N ASP A 101 1.40 6.99 -9.59
CA ASP A 101 0.45 5.92 -9.89
C ASP A 101 0.94 5.01 -11.03
N THR A 102 0.25 3.90 -11.24
CA THR A 102 0.46 2.96 -12.34
C THR A 102 -0.83 2.75 -13.12
N ASN A 103 -0.74 2.19 -14.33
CA ASN A 103 -1.95 1.73 -15.02
C ASN A 103 -2.44 0.36 -14.53
N TYR A 104 -2.07 -0.07 -13.32
CA TYR A 104 -2.57 -1.33 -12.76
C TYR A 104 -4.07 -1.23 -12.47
N ASP A 105 -4.83 -2.26 -12.83
CA ASP A 105 -6.26 -2.36 -12.54
C ASP A 105 -6.62 -3.81 -12.20
N GLN A 106 -6.92 -4.07 -10.92
CA GLN A 106 -7.28 -5.40 -10.42
C GLN A 106 -8.53 -5.96 -11.10
N THR A 107 -9.45 -5.10 -11.55
CA THR A 107 -10.71 -5.52 -12.19
C THR A 107 -10.51 -6.02 -13.62
N LYS A 108 -9.29 -5.89 -14.17
CA LYS A 108 -8.90 -6.34 -15.51
C LYS A 108 -8.14 -7.66 -15.50
N GLY A 109 -8.12 -8.34 -14.34
CA GLY A 109 -7.55 -9.67 -14.14
C GLY A 109 -8.46 -10.84 -14.55
N ASN A 110 -9.34 -10.66 -15.55
CA ASN A 110 -10.33 -11.65 -15.98
C ASN A 110 -10.26 -11.95 -17.49
N GLU A 111 -11.00 -12.96 -17.93
CA GLU A 111 -10.99 -13.45 -19.32
C GLU A 111 -11.40 -12.37 -20.33
N GLU A 112 -12.41 -11.56 -20.02
CA GLU A 112 -12.90 -10.47 -20.88
C GLU A 112 -11.81 -9.43 -21.18
N ASN A 113 -10.91 -9.21 -20.23
CA ASN A 113 -9.78 -8.28 -20.35
C ASN A 113 -8.45 -9.00 -20.62
N ASN A 114 -8.52 -10.27 -21.04
CA ASN A 114 -7.37 -11.14 -21.33
C ASN A 114 -6.32 -11.15 -20.20
N PHE A 115 -6.79 -11.11 -18.94
CA PHE A 115 -5.98 -11.10 -17.73
C PHE A 115 -4.88 -10.02 -17.76
N SER A 116 -5.18 -8.85 -18.31
CA SER A 116 -4.19 -7.80 -18.56
C SER A 116 -3.74 -7.06 -17.30
N PHE A 117 -4.63 -6.94 -16.30
CA PHE A 117 -4.44 -6.09 -15.11
C PHE A 117 -4.11 -4.63 -15.46
N ARG A 118 -4.60 -4.13 -16.60
CA ARG A 118 -4.25 -2.81 -17.13
C ARG A 118 -5.48 -1.94 -17.33
N GLY A 119 -5.47 -0.81 -16.64
CA GLY A 119 -6.40 0.29 -16.83
C GLY A 119 -5.81 1.40 -17.71
N GLU A 120 -6.32 2.61 -17.46
CA GLU A 120 -6.00 3.83 -18.18
C GLU A 120 -4.58 4.34 -17.90
N ASP A 121 -4.11 5.29 -18.71
CA ASP A 121 -2.81 5.93 -18.50
C ASP A 121 -2.80 6.74 -17.18
N PRO A 122 -1.88 6.47 -16.24
CA PRO A 122 -1.87 7.10 -14.91
C PRO A 122 -1.54 8.59 -14.97
N SER A 123 -1.00 9.06 -16.11
CA SER A 123 -0.52 10.43 -16.24
C SER A 123 -1.59 11.50 -16.00
N VAL A 124 -2.84 11.21 -16.36
CA VAL A 124 -3.97 12.12 -16.19
C VAL A 124 -4.37 12.22 -14.72
N TYR A 125 -4.41 11.07 -14.02
CA TYR A 125 -4.75 11.01 -12.61
C TYR A 125 -3.69 11.72 -11.75
N VAL A 126 -2.41 11.41 -11.95
CA VAL A 126 -1.29 12.03 -11.21
C VAL A 126 -1.24 13.56 -11.39
N GLU A 127 -1.50 14.03 -12.61
CA GLU A 127 -1.61 15.47 -12.89
C GLU A 127 -2.77 16.11 -12.11
N SER A 128 -3.95 15.48 -12.12
CA SER A 128 -5.14 16.00 -11.44
C SER A 128 -4.93 16.11 -9.93
N VAL A 129 -4.52 15.03 -9.27
CA VAL A 129 -4.40 14.99 -7.80
C VAL A 129 -3.33 15.96 -7.30
N THR A 130 -2.18 16.05 -7.99
CA THR A 130 -1.12 16.99 -7.60
C THR A 130 -1.54 18.44 -7.84
N SER A 131 -2.25 18.72 -8.95
CA SER A 131 -2.76 20.06 -9.26
C SER A 131 -3.80 20.52 -8.23
N GLU A 132 -4.78 19.68 -7.90
CA GLU A 132 -5.80 19.96 -6.89
C GLU A 132 -5.21 20.19 -5.50
N ALA A 133 -4.26 19.33 -5.09
CA ALA A 133 -3.55 19.50 -3.82
C ALA A 133 -2.72 20.79 -3.78
N SER A 134 -2.10 21.19 -4.89
CA SER A 134 -1.28 22.41 -4.98
C SER A 134 -2.08 23.71 -4.79
N ALA A 135 -3.41 23.66 -4.94
CA ALA A 135 -4.29 24.79 -4.70
C ALA A 135 -4.65 24.97 -3.21
N LYS A 136 -4.47 23.93 -2.39
CA LYS A 136 -4.70 23.93 -0.94
C LYS A 136 -3.45 24.45 -0.21
N THR A 137 -3.63 25.06 0.96
CA THR A 137 -2.49 25.44 1.82
C THR A 137 -1.94 24.21 2.53
N GLU A 138 -0.65 24.24 2.91
CA GLU A 138 -0.04 23.14 3.67
C GLU A 138 -0.81 22.86 4.97
N SER A 139 -1.24 23.93 5.66
CA SER A 139 -2.04 23.82 6.87
C SER A 139 -3.35 23.05 6.66
N ASN A 140 -4.00 23.22 5.50
CA ASN A 140 -5.26 22.56 5.20
C ASN A 140 -5.05 21.09 4.83
N LEU A 141 -3.99 20.80 4.04
CA LEU A 141 -3.58 19.43 3.72
C LEU A 141 -3.23 18.66 5.00
N ARG A 142 -2.43 19.26 5.88
CA ARG A 142 -2.05 18.67 7.17
C ARG A 142 -3.25 18.47 8.09
N ALA A 143 -4.18 19.43 8.14
CA ALA A 143 -5.39 19.29 8.95
C ALA A 143 -6.29 18.16 8.45
N ALA A 144 -6.45 18.02 7.12
CA ALA A 144 -7.22 16.94 6.52
C ALA A 144 -6.58 15.57 6.78
N HIS A 145 -5.26 15.44 6.57
CA HIS A 145 -4.50 14.24 6.89
C HIS A 145 -4.62 13.87 8.38
N ASN A 146 -4.42 14.82 9.29
CA ASN A 146 -4.53 14.57 10.72
C ASN A 146 -5.94 14.12 11.12
N ALA A 147 -6.99 14.74 10.57
CA ALA A 147 -8.37 14.37 10.86
C ALA A 147 -8.67 12.94 10.39
N ASP A 148 -8.26 12.58 9.16
CA ASP A 148 -8.38 11.22 8.62
C ASP A 148 -7.64 10.21 9.49
N TYR A 149 -6.33 10.41 9.69
CA TYR A 149 -5.48 9.48 10.41
C TYR A 149 -5.90 9.33 11.88
N GLN A 150 -6.23 10.43 12.57
CA GLN A 150 -6.66 10.38 13.97
C GLN A 150 -8.02 9.71 14.13
N SER A 151 -8.91 9.78 13.14
CA SER A 151 -10.19 9.07 13.19
C SER A 151 -10.01 7.55 13.21
N LEU A 152 -8.96 7.03 12.54
CA LEU A 152 -8.62 5.60 12.52
C LEU A 152 -7.80 5.22 13.76
N MET A 153 -6.72 5.96 14.02
CA MET A 153 -5.83 5.65 15.13
C MET A 153 -6.54 5.77 16.49
N GLY A 154 -7.44 6.75 16.62
CA GLY A 154 -8.22 7.01 17.83
C GLY A 154 -9.27 5.96 18.19
N GLN A 155 -9.51 4.96 17.35
CA GLN A 155 -10.49 3.89 17.62
C GLN A 155 -10.10 2.98 18.80
N PHE A 156 -8.81 2.95 19.18
CA PHE A 156 -8.30 2.14 20.27
C PHE A 156 -7.07 2.81 20.89
N SER A 157 -6.91 2.70 22.22
CA SER A 157 -5.71 3.12 22.94
C SER A 157 -5.27 2.02 23.90
N LEU A 158 -3.96 1.78 23.97
CA LEU A 158 -3.34 0.93 24.97
C LEU A 158 -2.34 1.77 25.76
N ASP A 159 -2.75 2.25 26.93
CA ASP A 159 -1.92 3.10 27.78
C ASP A 159 -1.29 2.25 28.90
N LEU A 160 0.02 2.00 28.81
CA LEU A 160 0.81 1.26 29.79
C LEU A 160 1.78 2.20 30.55
N PRO A 161 2.15 1.87 31.79
CA PRO A 161 2.97 2.77 32.61
C PRO A 161 4.42 2.86 32.12
N ASP A 162 4.97 4.07 32.09
CA ASP A 162 6.39 4.31 31.83
C ASP A 162 7.25 4.10 33.09
N THR A 163 7.43 2.82 33.47
CA THR A 163 8.22 2.46 34.65
C THR A 163 9.73 2.62 34.47
N ALA A 164 10.20 2.71 33.23
CA ALA A 164 11.62 2.76 32.87
C ALA A 164 12.08 4.16 32.38
N GLY A 165 11.19 5.16 32.38
CA GLY A 165 11.48 6.52 31.93
C GLY A 165 11.75 6.63 30.43
N SER A 166 11.15 5.73 29.64
CA SER A 166 11.35 5.52 28.22
C SER A 166 10.78 6.63 27.34
N ALA A 167 9.76 7.36 27.81
CA ALA A 167 9.03 8.32 26.97
C ALA A 167 9.87 9.49 26.43
N ASN A 168 11.04 9.74 27.02
CA ASN A 168 11.96 10.81 26.61
C ASN A 168 13.28 10.29 26.03
N LEU A 169 13.39 8.99 25.74
CA LEU A 169 14.59 8.39 25.16
C LEU A 169 14.43 8.16 23.66
N GLU A 170 15.56 8.12 22.96
CA GLU A 170 15.60 7.66 21.57
C GLU A 170 15.22 6.18 21.51
N LEU A 171 14.46 5.79 20.48
CA LEU A 171 13.96 4.40 20.34
C LEU A 171 15.11 3.38 20.35
N SER A 172 16.26 3.72 19.76
CA SER A 172 17.45 2.85 19.78
C SER A 172 17.93 2.54 21.19
N GLU A 173 17.90 3.51 22.10
CA GLU A 173 18.33 3.32 23.49
C GLU A 173 17.34 2.42 24.25
N ILE A 174 16.04 2.58 23.98
CA ILE A 174 14.97 1.75 24.56
C ILE A 174 15.17 0.28 24.11
N LEU A 175 15.43 0.06 22.82
CA LEU A 175 15.64 -1.27 22.25
C LEU A 175 16.90 -1.95 22.78
N ASP A 176 18.02 -1.22 22.88
CA ASP A 176 19.28 -1.74 23.43
C ASP A 176 19.12 -2.20 24.89
N ARG A 177 18.32 -1.45 25.66
CA ARG A 177 17.96 -1.81 27.03
C ARG A 177 17.03 -3.02 27.07
N PHE A 178 15.99 -3.05 26.25
CA PHE A 178 15.00 -4.14 26.22
C PHE A 178 15.59 -5.48 25.75
N ALA A 179 16.66 -5.45 24.95
CA ALA A 179 17.40 -6.64 24.52
C ALA A 179 18.22 -7.29 25.64
N GLN A 180 18.39 -6.62 26.79
CA GLN A 180 19.06 -7.19 27.94
C GLN A 180 18.16 -8.22 28.64
N LYS A 181 18.76 -9.18 29.34
CA LYS A 181 18.00 -10.22 30.03
C LYS A 181 17.19 -9.62 31.20
N ASP A 182 15.96 -10.09 31.38
CA ASP A 182 15.08 -9.78 32.51
C ASP A 182 14.65 -8.29 32.58
N THR A 183 14.71 -7.55 31.47
CA THR A 183 14.15 -6.20 31.35
C THR A 183 12.70 -6.23 30.87
N SER A 184 11.85 -5.40 31.49
CA SER A 184 10.48 -5.13 31.05
C SER A 184 10.36 -3.63 30.78
N ASP A 185 9.64 -3.28 29.72
CA ASP A 185 9.40 -1.90 29.34
C ASP A 185 7.97 -1.76 28.79
N PRO A 186 6.97 -1.60 29.68
CA PRO A 186 5.58 -1.52 29.26
C PRO A 186 5.29 -0.34 28.30
N TYR A 187 6.09 0.73 28.37
CA TYR A 187 6.02 1.81 27.40
C TYR A 187 6.38 1.31 26.00
N LEU A 188 7.50 0.59 25.84
CA LEU A 188 7.86 -0.02 24.56
C LEU A 188 6.78 -0.99 24.06
N GLU A 189 6.21 -1.81 24.95
CA GLU A 189 5.13 -2.74 24.59
C GLU A 189 3.90 -1.99 24.04
N SER A 190 3.48 -0.89 24.68
CA SER A 190 2.41 -0.02 24.16
C SER A 190 2.77 0.68 22.86
N LEU A 191 4.04 1.06 22.68
CA LEU A 191 4.54 1.69 21.47
C LEU A 191 4.55 0.72 20.29
N LEU A 192 4.94 -0.54 20.50
CA LEU A 192 4.91 -1.59 19.48
C LEU A 192 3.47 -1.92 19.06
N PHE A 193 2.53 -1.98 20.02
CA PHE A 193 1.11 -2.13 19.71
C PHE A 193 0.56 -0.95 18.88
N THR A 194 0.96 0.27 19.23
CA THR A 194 0.60 1.49 18.49
C THR A 194 1.23 1.48 17.08
N LEU A 195 2.47 1.01 16.95
CA LEU A 195 3.18 0.89 15.68
C LEU A 195 2.51 -0.12 14.74
N ASP A 196 2.07 -1.27 15.25
CA ASP A 196 1.35 -2.28 14.46
C ASP A 196 0.10 -1.68 13.77
N ARG A 197 -0.74 -0.98 14.55
CA ARG A 197 -1.92 -0.28 14.02
C ARG A 197 -1.53 0.83 13.03
N HIS A 198 -0.48 1.60 13.32
CA HIS A 198 0.04 2.61 12.39
C HIS A 198 0.46 2.01 11.05
N LEU A 199 1.16 0.86 11.09
CA LEU A 199 1.61 0.17 9.88
C LEU A 199 0.41 -0.32 9.07
N PHE A 200 -0.60 -0.94 9.70
CA PHE A 200 -1.79 -1.39 8.98
C PHE A 200 -2.56 -0.23 8.34
N ILE A 201 -2.79 0.87 9.07
CA ILE A 201 -3.44 2.08 8.52
C ILE A 201 -2.66 2.64 7.33
N SER A 202 -1.33 2.58 7.39
CA SER A 202 -0.46 3.16 6.36
C SER A 202 -0.28 2.22 5.15
N SER A 203 -0.48 0.90 5.32
CA SER A 203 -0.36 -0.11 4.27
C SER A 203 -1.67 -0.42 3.56
N GLU A 204 -2.80 -0.45 4.28
CA GLU A 204 -4.08 -0.90 3.75
C GLU A 204 -5.21 0.12 3.99
N ARG A 205 -5.87 0.53 2.89
CA ARG A 205 -6.95 1.52 2.86
C ARG A 205 -7.91 1.13 1.74
N GLU A 206 -9.15 1.62 1.75
CA GLU A 206 -10.22 1.20 0.80
C GLU A 206 -9.82 1.12 -0.69
N ASN A 207 -8.93 2.01 -1.16
CA ASN A 207 -8.47 2.05 -2.55
C ASN A 207 -7.03 1.53 -2.75
N SER A 208 -6.53 0.71 -1.82
CA SER A 208 -5.22 0.08 -1.90
C SER A 208 -5.32 -1.37 -2.35
N LEU A 209 -4.15 -1.96 -2.61
CA LEU A 209 -4.01 -3.41 -2.58
C LEU A 209 -3.93 -3.90 -1.11
N PRO A 210 -4.15 -5.20 -0.86
CA PRO A 210 -3.93 -5.79 0.45
C PRO A 210 -2.50 -5.53 0.95
N THR A 211 -2.31 -5.49 2.26
CA THR A 211 -0.97 -5.39 2.87
C THR A 211 -0.17 -6.67 2.61
N ASN A 212 1.02 -6.54 2.00
CA ASN A 212 1.87 -7.69 1.64
C ASN A 212 2.89 -8.04 2.75
N LEU A 213 3.84 -8.95 2.47
CA LEU A 213 4.91 -9.33 3.42
C LEU A 213 5.74 -8.16 3.99
N ALA A 214 5.79 -7.03 3.29
CA ALA A 214 6.49 -5.82 3.69
C ALA A 214 5.54 -4.62 3.85
N GLY A 215 4.24 -4.90 4.04
CA GLY A 215 3.16 -3.92 4.03
C GLY A 215 2.99 -3.29 2.65
N ARG A 216 3.72 -2.21 2.42
CA ARG A 216 3.89 -1.57 1.10
C ARG A 216 5.29 -1.01 0.87
N TRP A 217 6.23 -1.28 1.78
CA TRP A 217 7.53 -0.64 1.84
C TRP A 217 8.63 -1.61 1.39
N SER A 218 9.23 -1.32 0.24
CA SER A 218 10.45 -1.99 -0.21
C SER A 218 11.36 -0.99 -0.88
N GLU A 219 12.64 -1.01 -0.51
CA GLU A 219 13.69 -0.24 -1.18
C GLU A 219 14.35 -1.00 -2.35
N THR A 220 13.97 -2.26 -2.57
CA THR A 220 14.59 -3.15 -3.56
C THR A 220 13.59 -3.60 -4.62
N LEU A 221 14.10 -3.93 -5.81
CA LEU A 221 13.31 -4.58 -6.88
C LEU A 221 13.12 -6.09 -6.68
N THR A 222 13.88 -6.68 -5.77
CA THR A 222 13.93 -8.12 -5.50
C THR A 222 13.82 -8.37 -4.01
N ALA A 223 12.71 -7.93 -3.43
CA ALA A 223 12.44 -8.12 -2.01
C ALA A 223 12.44 -9.62 -1.63
N ALA A 224 12.75 -9.92 -0.37
CA ALA A 224 12.69 -11.30 0.13
C ALA A 224 11.29 -11.88 -0.09
N TRP A 225 11.22 -13.09 -0.65
CA TRP A 225 9.97 -13.74 -1.07
C TRP A 225 9.08 -12.83 -1.94
N SER A 226 9.71 -12.03 -2.80
CA SER A 226 9.04 -11.08 -3.71
C SER A 226 8.18 -10.00 -3.01
N ALA A 227 8.23 -9.89 -1.69
CA ALA A 227 7.22 -9.16 -0.90
C ALA A 227 5.79 -9.51 -1.34
N ASP A 228 5.53 -10.78 -1.59
CA ASP A 228 4.27 -11.27 -2.13
C ASP A 228 3.18 -11.44 -1.05
N TYR A 229 2.08 -12.11 -1.42
CA TYR A 229 1.05 -12.52 -0.48
C TYR A 229 1.29 -13.97 -0.07
N HIS A 230 2.02 -14.14 1.02
CA HIS A 230 2.33 -15.45 1.59
C HIS A 230 1.26 -15.87 2.59
N SER A 231 0.45 -16.87 2.26
CA SER A 231 -0.85 -17.14 2.88
C SER A 231 -0.96 -18.54 3.49
N ASN A 232 0.19 -19.11 3.87
CA ASN A 232 0.28 -20.22 4.80
C ASN A 232 0.51 -19.77 6.27
N ILE A 233 0.61 -18.44 6.51
CA ILE A 233 0.58 -17.79 7.83
C ILE A 233 0.61 -16.24 7.72
N ASN A 234 1.43 -15.67 6.83
CA ASN A 234 1.80 -14.25 6.91
C ASN A 234 0.67 -13.29 6.55
N PHE A 235 -0.06 -13.59 5.46
CA PHE A 235 -1.23 -12.83 5.07
C PHE A 235 -2.24 -12.83 6.21
N GLN A 236 -2.56 -13.99 6.77
CA GLN A 236 -3.47 -14.10 7.92
C GLN A 236 -2.97 -13.27 9.11
N MET A 237 -1.68 -13.35 9.43
CA MET A 237 -1.06 -12.62 10.54
C MET A 237 -1.25 -11.10 10.41
N ASN A 238 -1.16 -10.56 9.19
CA ASN A 238 -1.40 -9.13 8.94
C ASN A 238 -2.82 -8.68 9.36
N HIS A 239 -3.80 -9.60 9.40
CA HIS A 239 -5.20 -9.29 9.70
C HIS A 239 -5.64 -9.61 11.13
N TRP A 240 -4.79 -10.24 11.96
CA TRP A 240 -5.20 -10.80 13.27
C TRP A 240 -5.74 -9.80 14.28
N GLY A 241 -5.26 -8.55 14.28
CA GLY A 241 -5.63 -7.51 15.24
C GLY A 241 -6.58 -6.44 14.68
N VAL A 242 -7.00 -6.56 13.42
CA VAL A 242 -7.61 -5.43 12.69
C VAL A 242 -9.02 -5.15 13.17
N ASP A 243 -9.89 -6.17 13.24
CA ASP A 243 -11.27 -6.01 13.70
C ASP A 243 -11.34 -5.64 15.20
N GLN A 244 -10.47 -6.25 16.01
CA GLN A 244 -10.41 -6.06 17.47
C GLN A 244 -10.04 -4.63 17.86
N THR A 245 -9.31 -3.92 16.99
CA THR A 245 -8.79 -2.58 17.25
C THR A 245 -9.52 -1.48 16.48
N GLY A 246 -10.71 -1.80 15.95
CA GLY A 246 -11.61 -0.86 15.29
C GLY A 246 -11.17 -0.46 13.88
N LEU A 247 -10.29 -1.24 13.25
CA LEU A 247 -9.78 -1.00 11.89
C LEU A 247 -10.42 -1.93 10.84
N GLY A 248 -11.45 -2.69 11.22
CA GLY A 248 -12.10 -3.71 10.37
C GLY A 248 -12.51 -3.22 8.97
N ASP A 249 -12.98 -1.97 8.86
CA ASP A 249 -13.42 -1.39 7.58
C ASP A 249 -12.27 -1.26 6.55
N LEU A 250 -11.02 -1.18 7.01
CA LEU A 250 -9.85 -1.11 6.11
C LEU A 250 -9.64 -2.42 5.34
N GLN A 251 -10.11 -3.55 5.86
CA GLN A 251 -10.01 -4.86 5.19
C GLN A 251 -10.86 -4.96 3.92
N ALA A 252 -11.69 -3.96 3.61
CA ALA A 252 -12.42 -3.89 2.35
C ALA A 252 -11.48 -3.99 1.13
N ALA A 253 -10.27 -3.45 1.22
CA ALA A 253 -9.25 -3.60 0.18
C ALA A 253 -8.92 -5.08 -0.07
N SER A 254 -8.68 -5.84 0.99
CA SER A 254 -8.48 -7.28 0.94
C SER A 254 -9.65 -8.05 0.34
N TRP A 255 -10.87 -7.76 0.79
CA TRP A 255 -12.07 -8.46 0.30
C TRP A 255 -12.34 -8.19 -1.17
N ASN A 256 -12.20 -6.93 -1.60
CA ASN A 256 -12.36 -6.54 -3.00
C ASN A 256 -11.28 -7.19 -3.87
N TYR A 257 -10.02 -7.17 -3.43
CA TYR A 257 -8.93 -7.81 -4.16
C TYR A 257 -9.14 -9.31 -4.34
N ILE A 258 -9.51 -10.02 -3.27
CA ILE A 258 -9.80 -11.47 -3.32
C ILE A 258 -10.93 -11.74 -4.32
N GLN A 259 -12.03 -10.98 -4.24
CA GLN A 259 -13.19 -11.14 -5.11
C GLN A 259 -12.84 -10.89 -6.59
N ASP A 260 -12.12 -9.81 -6.88
CA ASP A 260 -11.85 -9.38 -8.25
C ASP A 260 -10.74 -10.20 -8.92
N THR A 261 -9.84 -10.81 -8.14
CA THR A 261 -8.63 -11.46 -8.65
C THR A 261 -8.50 -12.94 -8.29
N TRP A 262 -8.39 -13.29 -7.01
CA TRP A 262 -8.12 -14.68 -6.58
C TRP A 262 -9.32 -15.59 -6.74
N VAL A 263 -10.55 -15.09 -6.63
CA VAL A 263 -11.75 -15.89 -6.90
C VAL A 263 -11.80 -16.34 -8.37
N PRO A 264 -11.76 -15.46 -9.39
CA PRO A 264 -11.81 -15.91 -10.78
C PRO A 264 -10.59 -16.78 -11.17
N ARG A 265 -9.37 -16.42 -10.73
CA ARG A 265 -8.14 -17.18 -11.02
C ARG A 265 -8.07 -18.51 -10.27
N GLY A 266 -8.53 -18.50 -9.03
CA GLY A 266 -8.62 -19.69 -8.19
C GLY A 266 -9.71 -20.65 -8.66
N THR A 267 -10.78 -20.16 -9.28
CA THR A 267 -11.79 -20.99 -9.95
C THR A 267 -11.20 -21.73 -11.14
N GLU A 268 -10.39 -21.05 -11.95
CA GLU A 268 -9.65 -21.70 -13.04
C GLU A 268 -8.66 -22.74 -12.50
N THR A 269 -7.96 -22.42 -11.41
CA THR A 269 -7.02 -23.34 -10.74
C THR A 269 -7.72 -24.57 -10.19
N ALA A 270 -8.86 -24.41 -9.52
CA ALA A 270 -9.68 -25.51 -9.00
C ALA A 270 -10.10 -26.47 -10.12
N ARG A 271 -10.55 -25.93 -11.25
CA ARG A 271 -10.92 -26.73 -12.42
C ARG A 271 -9.73 -27.46 -13.04
N LEU A 272 -8.61 -26.76 -13.24
CA LEU A 272 -7.46 -27.30 -13.97
C LEU A 272 -6.67 -28.33 -13.17
N LEU A 273 -6.44 -28.08 -11.88
CA LEU A 273 -5.60 -28.93 -11.03
C LEU A 273 -6.39 -30.01 -10.31
N TYR A 274 -7.65 -29.74 -9.94
CA TYR A 274 -8.43 -30.62 -9.09
C TYR A 274 -9.71 -31.14 -9.75
N GLY A 275 -10.11 -30.61 -10.91
CA GLY A 275 -11.39 -30.95 -11.53
C GLY A 275 -12.60 -30.57 -10.66
N ALA A 276 -12.42 -29.61 -9.75
CA ALA A 276 -13.39 -29.25 -8.72
C ALA A 276 -14.09 -27.91 -9.02
N PRO A 277 -15.34 -27.71 -8.56
CA PRO A 277 -15.99 -26.40 -8.49
C PRO A 277 -15.39 -25.54 -7.38
N GLY A 278 -15.93 -24.34 -7.19
CA GLY A 278 -15.42 -23.39 -6.19
C GLY A 278 -14.13 -22.72 -6.65
N TRP A 279 -13.32 -22.28 -5.71
CA TRP A 279 -12.02 -21.66 -6.00
C TRP A 279 -10.95 -22.12 -4.99
N VAL A 280 -9.69 -22.08 -5.40
CA VAL A 280 -8.54 -22.44 -4.56
C VAL A 280 -7.36 -21.53 -4.86
N VAL A 281 -6.60 -21.21 -3.81
CA VAL A 281 -5.26 -20.63 -3.90
C VAL A 281 -4.30 -21.47 -3.06
N HIS A 282 -3.00 -21.26 -3.26
CA HIS A 282 -1.96 -21.97 -2.52
C HIS A 282 -1.23 -21.00 -1.57
N ASP A 283 0.01 -21.30 -1.19
CA ASP A 283 0.77 -20.51 -0.21
C ASP A 283 1.24 -19.16 -0.73
N GLU A 284 1.62 -19.05 -2.00
CA GLU A 284 2.20 -17.82 -2.58
C GLU A 284 1.29 -17.24 -3.66
N MET A 285 0.87 -15.98 -3.51
CA MET A 285 0.12 -15.24 -4.53
C MET A 285 0.74 -13.87 -4.81
N ASP A 286 0.45 -13.31 -6.00
CA ASP A 286 0.93 -12.00 -6.42
C ASP A 286 -0.21 -11.07 -6.84
N ILE A 287 0.15 -9.83 -7.21
CA ILE A 287 -0.80 -8.80 -7.67
C ILE A 287 -1.46 -9.14 -9.03
N PHE A 288 -0.96 -10.14 -9.76
CA PHE A 288 -1.46 -10.56 -11.07
C PHE A 288 -2.32 -11.83 -10.99
N GLY A 289 -2.82 -12.13 -9.79
CA GLY A 289 -3.73 -13.23 -9.55
C GLY A 289 -3.09 -14.58 -9.81
N HIS A 290 -1.81 -14.75 -9.44
CA HIS A 290 -1.22 -16.08 -9.32
C HIS A 290 -1.91 -16.86 -8.19
N THR A 291 -2.45 -18.03 -8.50
CA THR A 291 -3.19 -18.89 -7.56
C THR A 291 -2.73 -20.35 -7.59
N GLY A 292 -1.78 -20.67 -8.46
CA GLY A 292 -1.20 -22.01 -8.59
C GLY A 292 -0.12 -22.29 -7.54
N MET A 293 0.50 -23.46 -7.64
CA MET A 293 1.65 -23.81 -6.81
C MET A 293 2.93 -23.23 -7.44
N LYS A 294 3.73 -22.49 -6.66
CA LYS A 294 5.01 -21.96 -7.11
C LYS A 294 6.16 -22.90 -6.70
N ASP A 295 7.20 -22.99 -7.53
CA ASP A 295 8.45 -23.67 -7.20
C ASP A 295 8.27 -25.12 -6.68
N THR A 296 8.49 -25.35 -5.38
CA THR A 296 8.70 -26.69 -4.79
C THR A 296 7.47 -27.14 -3.99
N ALA A 297 6.97 -28.33 -4.32
CA ALA A 297 5.73 -28.89 -3.75
C ALA A 297 5.72 -29.05 -2.21
N GLN A 298 6.89 -29.13 -1.56
CA GLN A 298 7.00 -29.24 -0.09
C GLN A 298 6.33 -28.07 0.64
N TRP A 299 6.38 -26.88 0.04
CA TRP A 299 5.80 -25.65 0.59
C TRP A 299 4.52 -25.29 -0.18
N ALA A 300 4.59 -25.40 -1.51
CA ALA A 300 3.56 -24.85 -2.38
C ALA A 300 2.28 -25.69 -2.51
N ASN A 301 2.32 -26.97 -2.17
CA ASN A 301 1.11 -27.80 -2.17
C ASN A 301 0.28 -27.55 -0.90
N TYR A 302 -0.26 -26.34 -0.77
CA TYR A 302 -1.05 -25.90 0.38
C TYR A 302 -2.42 -25.32 -0.03
N PRO A 303 -3.37 -26.14 -0.53
CA PRO A 303 -4.70 -25.68 -0.95
C PRO A 303 -5.58 -25.19 0.22
N ALA A 304 -5.11 -25.31 1.46
CA ALA A 304 -5.80 -24.84 2.66
C ALA A 304 -5.66 -23.32 2.89
N SER A 305 -4.80 -22.62 2.13
CA SER A 305 -4.59 -21.17 2.26
C SER A 305 -5.91 -20.40 2.22
N ALA A 306 -6.73 -20.60 1.18
CA ALA A 306 -7.98 -19.87 1.03
C ALA A 306 -8.97 -20.18 2.17
N ALA A 307 -9.04 -21.44 2.62
CA ALA A 307 -9.88 -21.81 3.76
C ALA A 307 -9.46 -21.11 5.06
N TRP A 308 -8.15 -20.93 5.27
CA TRP A 308 -7.67 -20.15 6.42
C TRP A 308 -7.97 -18.67 6.25
N MET A 309 -7.70 -18.07 5.09
CA MET A 309 -8.03 -16.66 4.83
C MET A 309 -9.51 -16.36 5.07
N MET A 310 -10.41 -17.28 4.73
CA MET A 310 -11.85 -17.12 4.95
C MET A 310 -12.29 -17.11 6.42
N GLN A 311 -11.44 -17.52 7.36
CA GLN A 311 -11.71 -17.28 8.79
C GLN A 311 -11.82 -15.78 9.07
N HIS A 312 -10.97 -14.96 8.43
CA HIS A 312 -11.01 -13.50 8.60
C HIS A 312 -12.26 -12.84 7.98
N VAL A 313 -12.80 -13.41 6.91
CA VAL A 313 -14.11 -12.97 6.36
C VAL A 313 -15.23 -13.19 7.38
N TYR A 314 -15.22 -14.35 8.06
CA TYR A 314 -16.19 -14.63 9.11
C TYR A 314 -15.95 -13.80 10.37
N ASP A 315 -14.69 -13.62 10.78
CA ASP A 315 -14.34 -12.76 11.92
C ASP A 315 -14.85 -11.34 11.67
N HIS A 316 -14.59 -10.76 10.49
CA HIS A 316 -15.09 -9.44 10.15
C HIS A 316 -16.63 -9.34 10.25
N PHE A 317 -17.37 -10.36 9.77
CA PHE A 317 -18.81 -10.42 9.98
C PHE A 317 -19.19 -10.53 11.47
N SER A 318 -18.47 -11.34 12.23
CA SER A 318 -18.71 -11.54 13.66
C SER A 318 -18.52 -10.25 14.47
N TYR A 319 -17.53 -9.43 14.12
CA TYR A 319 -17.29 -8.12 14.75
C TYR A 319 -18.27 -7.05 14.26
N SER A 320 -18.46 -6.92 12.94
CA SER A 320 -19.28 -5.85 12.36
C SER A 320 -20.79 -6.10 12.45
N GLN A 321 -21.21 -7.37 12.50
CA GLN A 321 -22.59 -7.83 12.32
C GLN A 321 -23.25 -7.29 11.03
N ASN A 322 -22.44 -6.92 10.02
CA ASN A 322 -22.93 -6.34 8.78
C ASN A 322 -23.48 -7.42 7.84
N VAL A 323 -24.77 -7.74 7.99
CA VAL A 323 -25.48 -8.74 7.18
C VAL A 323 -25.52 -8.37 5.70
N THR A 324 -25.59 -7.06 5.38
CA THR A 324 -25.63 -6.59 3.99
C THR A 324 -24.31 -6.89 3.28
N TRP A 325 -23.17 -6.51 3.88
CA TRP A 325 -21.85 -6.84 3.37
C TRP A 325 -21.63 -8.36 3.29
N PHE A 326 -21.99 -9.08 4.36
CA PHE A 326 -21.79 -10.53 4.40
C PHE A 326 -22.61 -11.22 3.31
N THR A 327 -23.86 -10.82 3.07
CA THR A 327 -24.68 -11.42 2.01
C THR A 327 -24.14 -11.07 0.62
N ALA A 328 -23.64 -9.85 0.41
CA ALA A 328 -23.19 -9.37 -0.88
C ALA A 328 -21.78 -9.88 -1.27
N GLN A 329 -20.86 -10.00 -0.31
CA GLN A 329 -19.46 -10.32 -0.57
C GLN A 329 -18.95 -11.46 0.32
N GLY A 330 -19.09 -11.38 1.65
CA GLY A 330 -18.47 -12.35 2.57
C GLY A 330 -18.93 -13.81 2.39
N TYR A 331 -20.23 -14.05 2.30
CA TYR A 331 -20.82 -15.37 2.11
C TYR A 331 -20.48 -15.99 0.75
N PRO A 332 -20.59 -15.26 -0.39
CA PRO A 332 -20.07 -15.76 -1.68
C PRO A 332 -18.62 -16.24 -1.61
N LEU A 333 -17.72 -15.49 -0.95
CA LEU A 333 -16.32 -15.88 -0.79
C LEU A 333 -16.18 -17.22 -0.03
N LEU A 334 -16.83 -17.33 1.13
CA LEU A 334 -16.87 -18.55 1.96
C LEU A 334 -17.48 -19.74 1.24
N LYS A 335 -18.61 -19.53 0.56
CA LYS A 335 -19.35 -20.57 -0.15
C LYS A 335 -18.50 -21.21 -1.23
N GLY A 336 -17.76 -20.42 -2.01
CA GLY A 336 -16.88 -20.95 -3.06
C GLY A 336 -15.78 -21.86 -2.52
N ILE A 337 -15.26 -21.58 -1.32
CA ILE A 337 -14.28 -22.45 -0.67
C ILE A 337 -14.92 -23.74 -0.15
N ALA A 338 -16.11 -23.65 0.43
CA ALA A 338 -16.84 -24.85 0.86
C ALA A 338 -17.14 -25.78 -0.33
N GLU A 339 -17.58 -25.24 -1.47
CA GLU A 339 -17.82 -26.00 -2.71
C GLU A 339 -16.57 -26.74 -3.19
N PHE A 340 -15.40 -26.08 -3.16
CA PHE A 340 -14.12 -26.72 -3.51
C PHE A 340 -13.83 -27.91 -2.59
N TRP A 341 -13.86 -27.72 -1.27
CA TRP A 341 -13.53 -28.79 -0.31
C TRP A 341 -14.52 -29.95 -0.34
N PHE A 342 -15.82 -29.70 -0.53
CA PHE A 342 -16.81 -30.77 -0.65
C PHE A 342 -16.60 -31.66 -1.87
N SER A 343 -16.03 -31.12 -2.95
CA SER A 343 -15.80 -31.88 -4.18
C SER A 343 -14.40 -32.47 -4.28
N ALA A 344 -13.37 -31.76 -3.80
CA ALA A 344 -11.97 -32.15 -3.95
C ALA A 344 -11.54 -33.24 -2.96
N THR A 345 -12.34 -33.51 -1.92
CA THR A 345 -12.03 -34.51 -0.88
C THR A 345 -12.83 -35.81 -0.98
N THR A 346 -13.66 -35.94 -2.02
CA THR A 346 -14.45 -37.14 -2.34
C THR A 346 -13.91 -37.86 -3.55
#